data_AF-A0A1J1EAE6-F1
#
_entry.id   AF-A0A1J1EAE6-F1
#
_cell.length_a   1.000
_cell.length_b   1.000
_cell.length_c   1.000
_cell.angle_alpha   90.00
_cell.angle_beta   90.00
_cell.angle_gamma   90.00
#
_symmetry.space_group_name_H-M   'P 1'
#
loop_
_entity.id
_entity.type
_entity.pdbx_description
1 polymer ?
#
loop_
_entity_poly.entity_id
_entity_poly.type
_entity_poly.pdbx_seq_one_letter_code
_entity_poly.pdbx_strand_id
1 'polypeptide(L)'
;MKSKILLFYLFVFQIIFFNSCVKGIENSSDIDSLLSFGLNFDPAKNRGLNKEDISINIDPADSTKISVVLPYKKRELITKLVPTIKFVGKKIEPDPITIKDFSKPVAFIVTPEKGEAKTYTVTVSVSEPRSQNKILSFSIKKPDGVKAKILTNLNEDNSSISISLTDLSYYDLEKAKNIVSSIEISEFASISDNSKIIDLSTIPTEALKYTVTAENGETKEYTVNITHELKKFISKWKTTSSSKQIQLPIYSGGNYDFTVDWGDGTEKQKVSSHDITNASHTYKAAGDYIVTITGKIDGFNFSMAHSDSTKIIAITSWGDLKFGSNQGRYFKYCSELKSLPSEAPNLEGITEMGQMFEGATSFNSNISSWDVSKITNMEGMFDGAKAFNSNISNWDVSNVTNMGGMFSYTDNFNQDISGWNVSNVTEFSGMFNSAKAFNQDLSSWKVQKTTDITDIFNDSGMDGDNTKYPIPAN
;
A
#
# COMPACT_ATOMS: atom_id res chain seq x y z
N MET A 1 6.33 8.50 21.72
CA MET A 1 7.62 8.90 22.33
C MET A 1 7.46 10.30 22.90
N LYS A 2 7.87 10.51 24.15
CA LYS A 2 7.80 11.78 24.89
C LYS A 2 8.77 12.83 24.30
N SER A 3 8.34 14.09 24.11
CA SER A 3 9.17 15.31 24.31
C SER A 3 8.30 16.57 24.13
N LYS A 4 7.89 17.23 25.22
CA LYS A 4 8.41 18.52 25.71
C LYS A 4 8.30 19.69 24.73
N ILE A 5 7.28 20.53 24.94
CA ILE A 5 7.42 22.00 24.87
C ILE A 5 6.87 22.57 26.18
N LEU A 6 7.69 23.41 26.81
CA LEU A 6 7.53 24.08 28.09
C LEU A 6 7.52 25.60 27.81
N LEU A 7 6.88 26.38 28.71
CA LEU A 7 6.80 27.85 28.86
C LEU A 7 5.47 28.47 28.39
N PHE A 8 4.76 29.33 29.15
CA PHE A 8 4.87 29.82 30.53
C PHE A 8 3.61 30.68 30.77
N TYR A 9 2.86 30.49 31.87
CA TYR A 9 2.01 31.46 32.60
C TYR A 9 1.30 30.64 33.71
N LEU A 10 1.92 30.47 34.88
CA LEU A 10 1.69 31.25 36.10
C LEU A 10 0.19 31.33 36.52
N PHE A 11 -0.27 30.44 37.41
CA PHE A 11 -0.77 30.78 38.76
C PHE A 11 -1.30 29.54 39.49
N VAL A 12 -0.60 29.19 40.59
CA VAL A 12 -1.06 28.59 41.85
C VAL A 12 -2.29 27.66 41.80
N PHE A 13 -2.05 26.34 41.73
CA PHE A 13 -2.98 25.34 42.26
C PHE A 13 -2.94 25.42 43.79
N GLN A 14 -3.82 26.22 44.39
CA GLN A 14 -4.19 26.04 45.80
C GLN A 14 -5.53 25.31 45.86
N ILE A 15 -5.43 24.08 46.35
CA ILE A 15 -6.50 23.38 47.04
C ILE A 15 -7.01 24.31 48.15
N ILE A 16 -8.19 24.91 47.98
CA ILE A 16 -8.85 25.60 49.10
C ILE A 16 -9.63 24.55 49.90
N PHE A 17 -8.88 23.77 50.67
CA PHE A 17 -9.33 23.43 52.02
C PHE A 17 -9.09 24.69 52.85
N PHE A 18 -10.14 25.35 53.31
CA PHE A 18 -10.00 26.26 54.44
C PHE A 18 -9.67 25.41 55.67
N ASN A 19 -8.39 25.16 55.88
CA ASN A 19 -7.88 24.73 57.17
C ASN A 19 -6.66 25.58 57.50
N SER A 20 -6.91 26.57 58.35
CA SER A 20 -5.99 27.21 59.29
C SER A 20 -4.49 26.91 59.07
N CYS A 21 -3.78 27.91 58.55
CA CYS A 21 -2.44 28.19 59.03
C CYS A 21 -2.24 29.70 59.15
N VAL A 22 -2.98 30.31 60.08
CA VAL A 22 -2.47 31.47 60.81
C VAL A 22 -1.81 30.89 62.05
N LYS A 23 -0.47 30.90 62.07
CA LYS A 23 0.26 30.77 63.33
C LYS A 23 -0.14 31.97 64.20
N GLY A 24 -0.90 31.69 65.25
CA GLY A 24 -1.22 32.65 66.32
C GLY A 24 -2.65 33.17 66.29
N ILE A 25 -3.65 32.31 66.49
CA ILE A 25 -4.90 32.69 67.16
C ILE A 25 -5.27 31.53 68.11
N GLU A 26 -4.76 31.61 69.34
CA GLU A 26 -5.39 30.97 70.49
C GLU A 26 -6.68 31.77 70.79
N ASN A 27 -7.84 31.22 70.43
CA ASN A 27 -9.14 31.38 71.11
C ASN A 27 -10.28 30.99 70.17
N SER A 28 -11.10 30.03 70.62
CA SER A 28 -12.26 29.48 69.92
C SER A 28 -13.49 30.40 69.98
N SER A 29 -13.34 31.68 69.62
CA SER A 29 -14.45 32.65 69.61
C SER A 29 -14.60 33.47 68.32
N ASP A 30 -13.67 33.39 67.36
CA ASP A 30 -13.73 34.16 66.08
C ASP A 30 -14.09 33.34 64.84
N ILE A 31 -14.15 32.00 64.95
CA ILE A 31 -14.53 31.12 63.81
C ILE A 31 -16.04 31.28 63.48
N ASP A 32 -16.86 31.75 64.42
CA ASP A 32 -18.29 32.05 64.24
C ASP A 32 -18.59 33.14 63.19
N SER A 33 -17.56 33.87 62.73
CA SER A 33 -17.69 35.00 61.79
C SER A 33 -17.24 34.69 60.35
N LEU A 34 -16.68 33.51 60.07
CA LEU A 34 -16.12 33.18 58.76
C LEU A 34 -17.21 32.65 57.79
N LEU A 35 -17.44 33.36 56.67
CA LEU A 35 -18.31 32.90 55.58
C LEU A 35 -17.48 32.28 54.45
N SER A 36 -17.84 31.06 54.03
CA SER A 36 -17.28 30.45 52.82
C SER A 36 -18.35 29.81 51.94
N PHE A 37 -18.12 29.79 50.63
CA PHE A 37 -18.99 29.20 49.62
C PHE A 37 -18.14 28.46 48.60
N GLY A 38 -18.38 27.16 48.45
CA GLY A 38 -17.68 26.28 47.52
C GLY A 38 -18.66 25.54 46.63
N LEU A 39 -18.61 25.81 45.33
CA LEU A 39 -19.44 25.17 44.32
C LEU A 39 -18.72 23.97 43.70
N ASN A 40 -19.42 22.84 43.59
CA ASN A 40 -18.96 21.65 42.90
C ASN A 40 -20.12 20.96 42.18
N PHE A 41 -19.83 20.02 41.27
CA PHE A 41 -20.83 19.22 40.57
C PHE A 41 -20.47 17.74 40.66
N ASP A 42 -21.39 16.94 41.19
CA ASP A 42 -21.23 15.49 41.27
C ASP A 42 -21.56 14.88 39.89
N PRO A 43 -20.63 14.16 39.24
CA PRO A 43 -20.87 13.54 37.94
C PRO A 43 -22.06 12.56 37.96
N ALA A 44 -22.29 11.86 39.07
CA ALA A 44 -23.40 10.91 39.21
C ALA A 44 -24.77 11.59 39.13
N LYS A 45 -24.86 12.85 39.57
CA LYS A 45 -26.10 13.64 39.57
C LYS A 45 -26.25 14.49 38.31
N ASN A 46 -25.17 14.74 37.57
CA ASN A 46 -25.11 15.67 36.45
C ASN A 46 -24.77 14.99 35.12
N ARG A 47 -25.26 13.77 34.89
CA ARG A 47 -25.07 13.01 33.64
C ARG A 47 -23.59 12.94 33.20
N GLY A 48 -22.70 12.66 34.15
CA GLY A 48 -21.27 12.52 33.90
C GLY A 48 -20.54 13.84 33.59
N LEU A 49 -21.05 14.99 34.04
CA LEU A 49 -20.33 16.26 33.98
C LEU A 49 -19.16 16.22 34.98
N ASN A 50 -17.93 16.11 34.48
CA ASN A 50 -16.74 16.06 35.34
C ASN A 50 -16.26 17.47 35.66
N LYS A 51 -15.44 17.59 36.72
CA LYS A 51 -14.90 18.88 37.15
C LYS A 51 -13.97 19.48 36.08
N GLU A 52 -13.29 18.63 35.32
CA GLU A 52 -12.41 19.02 34.21
C GLU A 52 -13.18 19.56 33.00
N ASP A 53 -14.47 19.24 32.87
CA ASP A 53 -15.31 19.65 31.73
C ASP A 53 -15.87 21.07 31.88
N ILE A 54 -15.76 21.67 33.07
CA ILE A 54 -16.35 22.98 33.41
C ILE A 54 -15.30 23.95 33.88
N SER A 55 -15.48 25.23 33.53
CA SER A 55 -14.65 26.31 34.07
C SER A 55 -15.44 27.05 35.14
N ILE A 56 -14.97 26.99 36.39
CA ILE A 56 -15.50 27.78 37.51
C ILE A 56 -14.55 28.94 37.75
N ASN A 57 -15.05 30.17 37.61
CA ASN A 57 -14.31 31.40 37.84
C ASN A 57 -14.96 32.19 38.99
N ILE A 58 -14.13 32.72 39.89
CA ILE A 58 -14.56 33.63 40.94
C ILE A 58 -14.04 35.01 40.55
N ASP A 59 -14.93 36.00 40.50
CA ASP A 59 -14.55 37.35 40.13
C ASP A 59 -13.48 37.88 41.13
N PRO A 60 -12.28 38.27 40.65
CA PRO A 60 -11.20 38.71 41.52
C PRO A 60 -11.49 40.06 42.19
N ALA A 61 -12.38 40.89 41.63
CA ALA A 61 -12.80 42.15 42.23
C ALA A 61 -13.96 41.96 43.22
N ASP A 62 -14.72 40.87 43.09
CA ASP A 62 -15.86 40.55 43.94
C ASP A 62 -16.03 39.05 44.12
N SER A 63 -15.49 38.52 45.23
CA SER A 63 -15.51 37.09 45.52
C SER A 63 -16.93 36.49 45.69
N THR A 64 -17.98 37.32 45.67
CA THR A 64 -19.38 36.86 45.69
C THR A 64 -19.92 36.49 44.32
N LYS A 65 -19.27 36.90 43.22
CA LYS A 65 -19.71 36.60 41.87
C LYS A 65 -18.95 35.40 41.34
N ILE A 66 -19.70 34.35 41.03
CA ILE A 66 -19.16 33.07 40.59
C ILE A 66 -19.75 32.77 39.21
N SER A 67 -18.88 32.52 38.23
CA SER A 67 -19.27 32.13 36.87
C SER A 67 -18.90 30.68 36.61
N VAL A 68 -19.83 29.91 36.06
CA VAL A 68 -19.60 28.54 35.61
C VAL A 68 -19.88 28.46 34.12
N VAL A 69 -18.92 27.96 33.34
CA VAL A 69 -19.11 27.73 31.90
C VAL A 69 -19.29 26.24 31.67
N LEU A 70 -20.46 25.86 31.15
CA LEU A 70 -20.76 24.51 30.68
C LEU A 70 -20.27 24.31 29.25
N PRO A 71 -19.81 23.10 28.89
CA PRO A 71 -19.54 22.78 27.49
C PRO A 71 -20.86 22.70 26.71
N TYR A 72 -20.83 23.09 25.43
CA TYR A 72 -22.02 23.15 24.58
C TYR A 72 -22.82 21.83 24.52
N LYS A 73 -22.14 20.68 24.49
CA LYS A 73 -22.78 19.35 24.51
C LYS A 73 -23.58 19.06 25.78
N LYS A 74 -23.36 19.82 26.86
CA LYS A 74 -24.06 19.69 28.15
C LYS A 74 -25.04 20.84 28.41
N ARG A 75 -25.33 21.69 27.41
CA ARG A 75 -26.24 22.85 27.53
C ARG A 75 -27.62 22.52 28.12
N GLU A 76 -28.15 21.33 27.86
CA GLU A 76 -29.43 20.89 28.44
C GLU A 76 -29.41 20.79 29.97
N LEU A 77 -28.22 20.67 30.57
CA LEU A 77 -28.07 20.64 32.02
C LEU A 77 -28.37 22.00 32.64
N ILE A 78 -28.31 23.12 31.91
CA ILE A 78 -28.51 24.46 32.50
C ILE A 78 -29.83 24.57 33.27
N THR A 79 -30.87 23.83 32.87
CA THR A 79 -32.19 23.80 33.55
C THR A 79 -32.36 22.63 34.53
N LYS A 80 -31.35 21.76 34.67
CA LYS A 80 -31.39 20.50 35.44
C LYS A 80 -30.12 20.22 36.25
N LEU A 81 -29.25 21.21 36.44
CA LEU A 81 -27.96 21.09 37.11
C LEU A 81 -28.18 20.93 38.62
N VAL A 82 -27.59 19.91 39.22
CA VAL A 82 -27.64 19.70 40.66
C VAL A 82 -26.29 20.12 41.27
N PRO A 83 -26.19 21.34 41.84
CA PRO A 83 -24.96 21.80 42.45
C PRO A 83 -24.72 21.07 43.77
N THR A 84 -23.46 20.87 44.12
CA THR A 84 -23.01 20.46 45.45
C THR A 84 -22.33 21.66 46.08
N ILE A 85 -23.01 22.30 47.03
CA ILE A 85 -22.51 23.51 47.69
C ILE A 85 -22.00 23.16 49.08
N LYS A 86 -20.73 23.46 49.33
CA LYS A 86 -20.14 23.46 50.68
C LYS A 86 -20.13 24.90 51.18
N PHE A 87 -20.60 25.16 52.40
CA PHE A 87 -20.57 26.49 52.98
C PHE A 87 -20.25 26.44 54.47
N VAL A 88 -19.73 27.56 55.00
CA VAL A 88 -19.55 27.79 56.44
C VAL A 88 -20.43 28.96 56.81
N GLY A 89 -21.38 28.71 57.72
CA GLY A 89 -22.44 29.64 58.13
C GLY A 89 -23.61 28.89 58.76
N LYS A 90 -24.57 29.60 59.35
CA LYS A 90 -25.75 29.03 60.00
C LYS A 90 -26.79 28.53 59.00
N LYS A 91 -26.97 29.25 57.90
CA LYS A 91 -28.03 29.00 56.91
C LYS A 91 -27.59 29.46 55.53
N ILE A 92 -28.03 28.75 54.51
CA ILE A 92 -27.94 29.16 53.10
C ILE A 92 -29.34 29.13 52.50
N GLU A 93 -29.71 30.18 51.76
CA GLU A 93 -30.99 30.29 51.06
C GLU A 93 -30.82 30.77 49.62
N PRO A 94 -31.51 30.20 48.63
CA PRO A 94 -32.39 29.03 48.72
C PRO A 94 -31.62 27.73 49.00
N ASP A 95 -32.31 26.67 49.44
CA ASP A 95 -31.67 25.36 49.69
C ASP A 95 -30.98 24.86 48.40
N PRO A 96 -29.64 24.70 48.40
CA PRO A 96 -28.87 24.26 47.25
C PRO A 96 -29.37 22.99 46.57
N ILE A 97 -29.94 22.05 47.34
CA ILE A 97 -30.39 20.75 46.84
C ILE A 97 -31.65 20.89 45.97
N THR A 98 -32.41 21.95 46.19
CA THR A 98 -33.68 22.20 45.49
C THR A 98 -33.47 22.94 44.16
N ILE A 99 -32.34 23.63 44.00
CA ILE A 99 -32.04 24.40 42.79
C ILE A 99 -31.54 23.48 41.69
N LYS A 100 -32.24 23.55 40.55
CA LYS A 100 -31.91 22.80 39.35
C LYS A 100 -31.78 23.67 38.10
N ASP A 101 -32.40 24.84 38.10
CA ASP A 101 -32.43 25.73 36.95
C ASP A 101 -31.53 26.96 37.16
N PHE A 102 -30.51 27.08 36.32
CA PHE A 102 -29.55 28.17 36.26
C PHE A 102 -29.64 28.94 34.94
N SER A 103 -30.77 28.89 34.23
CA SER A 103 -31.02 29.71 33.04
C SER A 103 -30.96 31.22 33.30
N LYS A 104 -31.06 31.62 34.58
CA LYS A 104 -30.79 32.96 35.09
C LYS A 104 -29.82 32.87 36.28
N PRO A 105 -29.10 33.97 36.61
CA PRO A 105 -28.26 34.00 37.80
C PRO A 105 -29.04 33.64 39.07
N VAL A 106 -28.46 32.78 39.92
CA VAL A 106 -29.04 32.36 41.19
C VAL A 106 -28.26 33.00 42.33
N ALA A 107 -28.95 33.74 43.20
CA ALA A 107 -28.38 34.35 44.38
C ALA A 107 -28.55 33.41 45.59
N PHE A 108 -27.44 33.07 46.25
CA PHE A 108 -27.37 32.31 47.49
C PHE A 108 -27.00 33.24 48.64
N ILE A 109 -27.90 33.44 49.59
CA ILE A 109 -27.67 34.22 50.79
C ILE A 109 -27.13 33.28 51.87
N VAL A 110 -25.87 33.49 52.27
CA VAL A 110 -25.24 32.74 53.37
C VAL A 110 -25.26 33.62 54.62
N THR A 111 -25.98 33.16 55.63
CA THR A 111 -26.14 33.85 56.91
C THR A 111 -25.17 33.24 57.93
N PRO A 112 -24.26 34.03 58.52
CA PRO A 112 -23.32 33.55 59.54
C PRO A 112 -24.02 33.29 60.88
N GLU A 113 -23.29 32.75 61.87
CA GLU A 113 -23.82 32.65 63.25
C GLU A 113 -23.92 34.02 63.92
N LYS A 114 -23.00 34.93 63.61
CA LYS A 114 -22.97 36.34 64.03
C LYS A 114 -22.49 37.23 62.88
N GLY A 115 -23.14 38.37 62.67
CA GLY A 115 -22.78 39.34 61.62
C GLY A 115 -23.78 39.41 60.46
N GLU A 116 -23.40 40.12 59.39
CA GLU A 116 -24.25 40.36 58.22
C GLU A 116 -24.24 39.17 57.24
N ALA A 117 -25.39 38.91 56.61
CA ALA A 117 -25.49 37.89 55.57
C ALA A 117 -24.78 38.35 54.28
N LYS A 118 -24.15 37.40 53.58
CA LYS A 118 -23.46 37.67 52.31
C LYS A 118 -24.17 36.96 51.17
N THR A 119 -24.41 37.68 50.08
CA THR A 119 -25.07 37.13 48.89
C THR A 119 -24.04 36.71 47.87
N TYR A 120 -24.01 35.43 47.49
CA TYR A 120 -23.19 34.86 46.43
C TYR A 120 -24.04 34.65 45.18
N THR A 121 -23.67 35.28 44.06
CA THR A 121 -24.39 35.12 42.80
C THR A 121 -23.67 34.12 41.92
N VAL A 122 -24.33 33.00 41.62
CA VAL A 122 -23.84 31.98 40.68
C VAL A 122 -24.50 32.21 39.32
N THR A 123 -23.70 32.49 38.31
CA THR A 123 -24.13 32.57 36.91
C THR A 123 -23.60 31.37 36.16
N VAL A 124 -24.47 30.65 35.46
CA VAL A 124 -24.08 29.54 34.58
C VAL A 124 -24.28 29.97 33.14
N SER A 125 -23.24 29.85 32.33
CA SER A 125 -23.29 30.06 30.88
C SER A 125 -22.92 28.78 30.15
N VAL A 126 -23.13 28.77 28.84
CA VAL A 126 -22.73 27.69 27.95
C VAL A 126 -21.68 28.23 26.99
N SER A 127 -20.61 27.48 26.75
CA SER A 127 -19.61 27.82 25.74
C SER A 127 -20.25 27.88 24.35
N GLU A 128 -19.77 28.79 23.50
CA GLU A 128 -20.20 28.81 22.10
C GLU A 128 -19.80 27.49 21.40
N PRO A 129 -20.68 26.92 20.55
CA PRO A 129 -20.35 25.71 19.83
C PRO A 129 -19.30 25.99 18.75
N ARG A 130 -18.36 25.06 18.56
CA ARG A 130 -17.38 25.19 17.48
C ARG A 130 -18.02 24.88 16.12
N SER A 131 -17.65 25.67 15.10
CA SER A 131 -18.10 25.54 13.71
C SER A 131 -17.12 24.78 12.80
N GLN A 132 -15.96 24.38 13.32
CA GLN A 132 -14.95 23.69 12.50
C GLN A 132 -15.40 22.27 12.16
N ASN A 133 -15.47 21.98 10.85
CA ASN A 133 -15.86 20.69 10.28
C ASN A 133 -14.84 20.21 9.24
N LYS A 134 -13.54 20.35 9.55
CA LYS A 134 -12.47 19.94 8.63
C LYS A 134 -11.99 18.53 8.87
N ILE A 135 -11.56 17.86 7.78
CA ILE A 135 -10.58 16.78 7.88
C ILE A 135 -9.21 17.45 7.96
N LEU A 136 -8.42 17.10 8.97
CA LEU A 136 -7.09 17.65 9.23
C LEU A 136 -6.00 16.78 8.61
N SER A 137 -6.21 15.47 8.59
CA SER A 137 -5.31 14.53 7.93
C SER A 137 -6.07 13.30 7.43
N PHE A 138 -5.58 12.73 6.34
CA PHE A 138 -6.10 11.51 5.75
C PHE A 138 -4.92 10.63 5.31
N SER A 139 -4.92 9.37 5.75
CA SER A 139 -3.92 8.40 5.30
C SER A 139 -4.52 7.00 5.20
N ILE A 140 -3.89 6.17 4.38
CA ILE A 140 -4.24 4.77 4.22
C ILE A 140 -3.03 3.93 4.60
N LYS A 141 -3.22 2.96 5.50
CA LYS A 141 -2.19 1.96 5.74
C LYS A 141 -2.18 1.01 4.56
N LYS A 142 -1.00 0.84 3.95
CA LYS A 142 -0.78 -0.13 2.87
C LYS A 142 -1.19 -1.54 3.34
N PRO A 143 -2.11 -2.24 2.65
CA PRO A 143 -2.49 -3.59 3.04
C PRO A 143 -1.34 -4.57 2.86
N ASP A 144 -1.32 -5.61 3.70
CA ASP A 144 -0.29 -6.65 3.63
C ASP A 144 -0.36 -7.38 2.28
N GLY A 145 0.80 -7.56 1.65
CA GLY A 145 0.91 -8.29 0.38
C GLY A 145 0.45 -7.55 -0.88
N VAL A 146 -0.03 -6.30 -0.79
CA VAL A 146 -0.24 -5.41 -1.95
C VAL A 146 1.10 -4.81 -2.34
N LYS A 147 1.58 -4.99 -3.57
CA LYS A 147 2.87 -4.40 -4.00
C LYS A 147 2.74 -2.95 -4.46
N ALA A 148 1.55 -2.55 -4.93
CA ALA A 148 1.25 -1.22 -5.43
C ALA A 148 1.70 -0.08 -4.50
N LYS A 149 2.07 1.05 -5.10
CA LYS A 149 2.32 2.30 -4.37
C LYS A 149 0.99 3.04 -4.22
N ILE A 150 0.63 3.36 -2.98
CA ILE A 150 -0.59 4.09 -2.62
C ILE A 150 -0.20 5.52 -2.26
N LEU A 151 -0.78 6.49 -2.95
CA LEU A 151 -0.62 7.91 -2.69
C LEU A 151 -1.97 8.48 -2.25
N THR A 152 -1.97 9.23 -1.16
CA THR A 152 -3.15 9.93 -0.65
C THR A 152 -2.89 11.43 -0.60
N ASN A 153 -3.84 12.23 -1.09
CA ASN A 153 -3.76 13.69 -1.03
C ASN A 153 -5.07 14.27 -0.51
N LEU A 154 -5.00 15.16 0.48
CA LEU A 154 -6.14 15.91 0.99
C LEU A 154 -6.05 17.34 0.44
N ASN A 155 -7.12 17.79 -0.21
CA ASN A 155 -7.25 19.16 -0.68
C ASN A 155 -8.38 19.84 0.11
N GLU A 156 -8.01 20.78 0.98
CA GLU A 156 -8.95 21.51 1.82
C GLU A 156 -9.82 22.52 1.05
N ASP A 157 -9.29 23.08 -0.04
CA ASP A 157 -9.93 24.15 -0.81
C ASP A 157 -11.16 23.65 -1.54
N ASN A 158 -11.06 22.46 -2.15
CA ASN A 158 -12.17 21.84 -2.87
C ASN A 158 -12.82 20.67 -2.11
N SER A 159 -12.42 20.42 -0.86
CA SER A 159 -12.95 19.35 -0.02
C SER A 159 -12.84 17.97 -0.72
N SER A 160 -11.67 17.65 -1.25
CA SER A 160 -11.45 16.38 -1.92
C SER A 160 -10.29 15.59 -1.34
N ILE A 161 -10.42 14.28 -1.40
CA ILE A 161 -9.38 13.31 -1.07
C ILE A 161 -9.09 12.56 -2.35
N SER A 162 -7.82 12.48 -2.76
CA SER A 162 -7.39 11.66 -3.90
C SER A 162 -6.62 10.46 -3.39
N ILE A 163 -6.95 9.27 -3.89
CA ILE A 163 -6.24 8.02 -3.64
C ILE A 163 -5.79 7.48 -4.98
N SER A 164 -4.48 7.39 -5.20
CA SER A 164 -3.90 6.91 -6.44
C SER A 164 -3.05 5.67 -6.21
N LEU A 165 -3.35 4.60 -6.94
CA LEU A 165 -2.58 3.35 -6.95
C LEU A 165 -1.78 3.25 -8.25
N THR A 166 -0.48 3.09 -8.10
CA THR A 166 0.47 2.88 -9.21
C THR A 166 1.15 1.53 -9.05
N ASP A 167 1.57 0.94 -10.17
CA ASP A 167 2.16 -0.42 -10.22
C ASP A 167 1.24 -1.51 -9.66
N LEU A 168 -0.08 -1.34 -9.79
CA LEU A 168 -1.07 -2.28 -9.27
C LEU A 168 -1.12 -3.52 -10.16
N SER A 169 -0.85 -4.68 -9.56
CA SER A 169 -1.04 -5.97 -10.22
C SER A 169 -2.50 -6.39 -10.14
N TYR A 170 -3.03 -6.97 -11.21
CA TYR A 170 -4.35 -7.62 -11.18
C TYR A 170 -4.44 -8.65 -10.04
N TYR A 171 -3.37 -9.40 -9.78
CA TYR A 171 -3.35 -10.45 -8.75
C TYR A 171 -3.36 -9.90 -7.31
N ASP A 172 -3.19 -8.58 -7.14
CA ASP A 172 -3.26 -7.90 -5.84
C ASP A 172 -4.62 -7.22 -5.60
N LEU A 173 -5.53 -7.20 -6.58
CA LEU A 173 -6.83 -6.52 -6.47
C LEU A 173 -7.66 -7.00 -5.28
N GLU A 174 -7.78 -8.31 -5.09
CA GLU A 174 -8.54 -8.86 -3.96
C GLU A 174 -7.96 -8.47 -2.59
N LYS A 175 -6.65 -8.23 -2.51
CA LYS A 175 -5.96 -7.76 -1.29
C LYS A 175 -6.14 -6.26 -1.07
N ALA A 176 -6.54 -5.52 -2.10
CA ALA A 176 -6.83 -4.09 -2.04
C ALA A 176 -8.28 -3.78 -1.60
N LYS A 177 -9.00 -4.79 -1.09
CA LYS A 177 -10.33 -4.65 -0.50
C LYS A 177 -10.24 -4.38 1.00
N ASN A 178 -11.30 -3.82 1.55
CA ASN A 178 -11.50 -3.67 2.99
C ASN A 178 -10.44 -2.81 3.72
N ILE A 179 -9.98 -1.74 3.08
CA ILE A 179 -8.87 -0.93 3.57
C ILE A 179 -9.36 0.08 4.59
N VAL A 180 -8.74 0.07 5.78
CA VAL A 180 -9.08 1.00 6.85
C VAL A 180 -8.29 2.30 6.69
N SER A 181 -9.00 3.42 6.51
CA SER A 181 -8.41 4.76 6.51
C SER A 181 -8.18 5.28 7.92
N SER A 182 -7.15 6.12 8.08
CA SER A 182 -6.90 6.91 9.28
C SER A 182 -7.22 8.37 8.97
N ILE A 183 -8.21 8.91 9.69
CA ILE A 183 -8.76 10.24 9.45
C ILE A 183 -8.71 11.02 10.76
N GLU A 184 -8.09 12.20 10.72
CA GLU A 184 -8.13 13.18 11.81
C GLU A 184 -9.09 14.30 11.42
N ILE A 185 -9.95 14.72 12.34
CA ILE A 185 -10.97 15.75 12.12
C ILE A 185 -10.83 16.86 13.16
N SER A 186 -11.45 18.01 12.87
CA SER A 186 -11.54 19.14 13.81
C SER A 186 -12.03 18.70 15.19
N GLU A 187 -11.46 19.31 16.24
CA GLU A 187 -11.80 18.96 17.63
C GLU A 187 -13.31 19.14 17.89
N PHE A 188 -13.90 18.16 18.58
CA PHE A 188 -15.34 18.02 18.88
C PHE A 188 -16.28 17.74 17.71
N ALA A 189 -15.79 17.75 16.46
CA ALA A 189 -16.56 17.32 15.31
C ALA A 189 -16.79 15.79 15.31
N SER A 190 -17.74 15.34 14.50
CA SER A 190 -17.96 13.93 14.19
C SER A 190 -17.85 13.69 12.68
N ILE A 191 -17.67 12.43 12.28
CA ILE A 191 -17.60 11.99 10.88
C ILE A 191 -18.57 10.83 10.66
N SER A 192 -19.15 10.72 9.47
CA SER A 192 -20.12 9.67 9.12
C SER A 192 -19.56 8.24 9.29
N ASP A 193 -20.38 7.27 9.71
CA ASP A 193 -19.95 5.90 10.08
C ASP A 193 -19.55 5.01 8.89
N ASN A 194 -20.03 5.32 7.69
CA ASN A 194 -19.64 4.65 6.44
C ASN A 194 -18.17 4.89 6.04
N SER A 195 -17.38 5.56 6.89
CA SER A 195 -16.16 6.24 6.49
C SER A 195 -14.88 5.41 6.50
N LYS A 196 -14.90 4.22 7.10
CA LYS A 196 -13.62 3.55 7.44
C LYS A 196 -13.12 2.57 6.42
N ILE A 197 -14.01 1.91 5.67
CA ILE A 197 -13.63 0.80 4.80
C ILE A 197 -13.69 1.27 3.34
N ILE A 198 -12.54 1.26 2.69
CA ILE A 198 -12.39 1.62 1.28
C ILE A 198 -12.06 0.37 0.48
N ASP A 199 -12.78 0.16 -0.62
CA ASP A 199 -12.41 -0.81 -1.64
C ASP A 199 -11.58 -0.09 -2.71
N LEU A 200 -10.29 -0.43 -2.82
CA LEU A 200 -9.40 0.10 -3.86
C LEU A 200 -9.24 -0.87 -5.05
N SER A 201 -9.93 -2.02 -5.02
CA SER A 201 -9.92 -3.02 -6.09
C SER A 201 -10.81 -2.63 -7.27
N THR A 202 -11.72 -1.67 -7.07
CA THR A 202 -12.61 -1.15 -8.10
C THR A 202 -12.66 0.36 -8.04
N ILE A 203 -12.88 1.00 -9.20
CA ILE A 203 -13.23 2.41 -9.26
C ILE A 203 -14.73 2.50 -8.97
N PRO A 204 -15.17 3.11 -7.86
CA PRO A 204 -16.57 3.15 -7.51
C PRO A 204 -17.34 3.99 -8.53
N THR A 205 -18.51 3.50 -8.95
CA THR A 205 -19.41 4.21 -9.87
C THR A 205 -20.12 5.38 -9.20
N GLU A 206 -20.28 5.32 -7.88
CA GLU A 206 -20.81 6.40 -7.05
C GLU A 206 -19.68 7.02 -6.23
N ALA A 207 -19.71 8.35 -6.08
CA ALA A 207 -18.69 9.07 -5.33
C ALA A 207 -18.73 8.69 -3.85
N LEU A 208 -17.61 8.13 -3.34
CA LEU A 208 -17.43 7.90 -1.91
C LEU A 208 -17.29 9.26 -1.20
N LYS A 209 -18.02 9.46 -0.10
CA LYS A 209 -18.11 10.74 0.60
C LYS A 209 -17.94 10.58 2.10
N TYR A 210 -17.25 11.54 2.70
CA TYR A 210 -17.21 11.73 4.15
C TYR A 210 -17.90 13.02 4.53
N THR A 211 -18.82 12.96 5.49
CA THR A 211 -19.45 14.16 6.04
C THR A 211 -18.90 14.41 7.42
N VAL A 212 -18.23 15.54 7.59
CA VAL A 212 -17.78 16.03 8.90
C VAL A 212 -18.84 17.00 9.43
N THR A 213 -19.33 16.74 10.64
CA THR A 213 -20.33 17.56 11.33
C THR A 213 -19.67 18.27 12.50
N ALA A 214 -19.65 19.60 12.46
CA ALA A 214 -19.16 20.44 13.55
C ALA A 214 -20.07 20.32 14.78
N GLU A 215 -19.59 20.81 15.92
CA GLU A 215 -20.36 20.78 17.18
C GLU A 215 -21.64 21.63 17.11
N ASN A 216 -21.64 22.72 16.32
CA ASN A 216 -22.82 23.53 16.04
C ASN A 216 -23.83 22.87 15.07
N GLY A 217 -23.48 21.74 14.45
CA GLY A 217 -24.29 21.01 13.48
C GLY A 217 -24.02 21.35 12.01
N GLU A 218 -23.14 22.32 11.71
CA GLU A 218 -22.74 22.61 10.32
C GLU A 218 -21.93 21.46 9.73
N THR A 219 -22.26 21.07 8.50
CA THR A 219 -21.63 19.94 7.83
C THR A 219 -20.73 20.39 6.69
N LYS A 220 -19.66 19.63 6.47
CA LYS A 220 -18.80 19.74 5.28
C LYS A 220 -18.58 18.36 4.69
N GLU A 221 -18.83 18.23 3.40
CA GLU A 221 -18.69 16.98 2.65
C GLU A 221 -17.34 16.93 1.95
N TYR A 222 -16.66 15.79 2.03
CA TYR A 222 -15.41 15.51 1.33
C TYR A 222 -15.62 14.38 0.32
N THR A 223 -15.28 14.63 -0.94
CA THR A 223 -15.37 13.60 -2.00
C THR A 223 -14.06 12.83 -2.13
N VAL A 224 -14.13 11.51 -2.13
CA VAL A 224 -12.98 10.61 -2.29
C VAL A 224 -12.91 10.15 -3.75
N ASN A 225 -11.83 10.53 -4.42
CA ASN A 225 -11.53 10.14 -5.79
C ASN A 225 -10.49 9.02 -5.78
N ILE A 226 -10.86 7.84 -6.28
CA ILE A 226 -9.97 6.68 -6.39
C ILE A 226 -9.57 6.51 -7.85
N THR A 227 -8.26 6.46 -8.08
CA THR A 227 -7.69 6.17 -9.41
C THR A 227 -6.70 5.02 -9.26
N HIS A 228 -6.78 4.05 -10.16
CA HIS A 228 -5.76 3.01 -10.25
C HIS A 228 -5.45 2.68 -11.71
N GLU A 229 -4.21 2.35 -11.97
CA GLU A 229 -3.76 1.83 -13.25
C GLU A 229 -3.13 0.44 -13.04
N LEU A 230 -3.69 -0.55 -13.74
CA LEU A 230 -3.14 -1.90 -13.74
C LEU A 230 -1.86 -1.95 -14.58
N LYS A 231 -0.92 -2.80 -14.16
CA LYS A 231 0.25 -3.13 -14.95
C LYS A 231 -0.16 -3.67 -16.32
N LYS A 232 0.62 -3.30 -17.34
CA LYS A 232 0.35 -3.64 -18.74
C LYS A 232 1.48 -4.50 -19.28
N PHE A 233 1.14 -5.66 -19.84
CA PHE A 233 2.05 -6.38 -20.70
C PHE A 233 2.04 -5.72 -22.08
N ILE A 234 3.19 -5.27 -22.56
CA ILE A 234 3.28 -4.51 -23.81
C ILE A 234 4.30 -5.19 -24.71
N SER A 235 3.83 -5.61 -25.88
CA SER A 235 4.62 -6.33 -26.88
C SER A 235 4.47 -5.69 -28.25
N LYS A 236 5.48 -5.87 -29.11
CA LYS A 236 5.49 -5.40 -30.49
C LYS A 236 5.57 -6.59 -31.42
N TRP A 237 4.74 -6.57 -32.46
CA TRP A 237 4.55 -7.67 -33.37
C TRP A 237 4.59 -7.19 -34.82
N LYS A 238 5.09 -8.04 -35.71
CA LYS A 238 5.22 -7.78 -37.14
C LYS A 238 4.23 -8.63 -37.91
N THR A 239 3.48 -7.98 -38.79
CA THR A 239 2.62 -8.63 -39.77
C THR A 239 3.12 -8.38 -41.19
N THR A 240 2.69 -9.22 -42.13
CA THR A 240 3.08 -9.10 -43.54
C THR A 240 1.85 -9.05 -44.44
N SER A 241 2.03 -8.69 -45.71
CA SER A 241 0.91 -8.69 -46.66
C SER A 241 0.26 -10.07 -46.82
N SER A 242 1.01 -11.15 -46.61
CA SER A 242 0.52 -12.53 -46.65
C SER A 242 -0.04 -13.03 -45.31
N SER A 243 0.33 -12.40 -44.19
CA SER A 243 -0.16 -12.75 -42.85
C SER A 243 -0.38 -11.49 -42.02
N LYS A 244 -1.60 -10.94 -42.12
CA LYS A 244 -2.04 -9.75 -41.39
C LYS A 244 -2.69 -10.06 -40.05
N GLN A 245 -2.69 -11.30 -39.61
CA GLN A 245 -3.28 -11.71 -38.33
C GLN A 245 -2.19 -11.80 -37.27
N ILE A 246 -2.52 -11.47 -36.03
CA ILE A 246 -1.77 -11.87 -34.83
C ILE A 246 -2.67 -12.73 -33.99
N GLN A 247 -2.14 -13.85 -33.50
CA GLN A 247 -2.74 -14.68 -32.47
C GLN A 247 -1.85 -14.70 -31.22
N LEU A 248 -2.44 -14.47 -30.05
CA LEU A 248 -1.74 -14.55 -28.78
C LEU A 248 -1.40 -16.01 -28.43
N PRO A 249 -0.21 -16.29 -27.87
CA PRO A 249 0.23 -17.65 -27.54
C PRO A 249 -0.34 -18.13 -26.19
N ILE A 250 -1.66 -18.03 -26.04
CA ILE A 250 -2.39 -18.56 -24.90
C ILE A 250 -2.89 -19.98 -25.21
N TYR A 251 -2.89 -20.85 -24.21
CA TYR A 251 -3.14 -22.29 -24.38
C TYR A 251 -4.17 -22.83 -23.38
N SER A 252 -4.69 -24.03 -23.67
CA SER A 252 -5.63 -24.73 -22.78
C SER A 252 -4.98 -25.10 -21.45
N GLY A 253 -5.60 -24.73 -20.33
CA GLY A 253 -5.06 -24.90 -18.98
C GLY A 253 -4.48 -23.63 -18.36
N GLY A 254 -4.37 -22.53 -19.12
CA GLY A 254 -4.12 -21.21 -18.56
C GLY A 254 -5.38 -20.55 -17.98
N ASN A 255 -5.20 -19.43 -17.27
CA ASN A 255 -6.24 -18.69 -16.56
C ASN A 255 -6.24 -17.23 -17.00
N TYR A 256 -7.32 -16.83 -17.66
CA TYR A 256 -7.40 -15.57 -18.40
C TYR A 256 -8.58 -14.74 -17.93
N ASP A 257 -8.32 -13.48 -17.63
CA ASP A 257 -9.32 -12.43 -17.44
C ASP A 257 -8.66 -11.09 -17.78
N PHE A 258 -8.39 -10.88 -19.07
CA PHE A 258 -7.66 -9.72 -19.55
C PHE A 258 -8.36 -9.02 -20.71
N THR A 259 -7.97 -7.79 -20.94
CA THR A 259 -8.38 -6.98 -22.08
C THR A 259 -7.16 -6.75 -22.96
N VAL A 260 -7.30 -6.94 -24.27
CA VAL A 260 -6.26 -6.68 -25.26
C VAL A 260 -6.62 -5.47 -26.11
N ASP A 261 -5.67 -4.56 -26.24
CA ASP A 261 -5.65 -3.46 -27.21
C ASP A 261 -4.64 -3.81 -28.30
N TRP A 262 -5.13 -3.95 -29.54
CA TRP A 262 -4.35 -4.39 -30.69
C TRP A 262 -3.51 -3.27 -31.34
N GLY A 263 -3.66 -2.02 -30.87
CA GLY A 263 -2.82 -0.90 -31.27
C GLY A 263 -3.14 -0.29 -32.64
N ASP A 264 -4.26 -0.65 -33.27
CA ASP A 264 -4.73 -0.08 -34.54
C ASP A 264 -6.02 0.76 -34.39
N GLY A 265 -6.42 1.04 -33.15
CA GLY A 265 -7.59 1.85 -32.82
C GLY A 265 -8.93 1.10 -32.89
N THR A 266 -8.94 -0.22 -33.12
CA THR A 266 -10.17 -1.01 -32.96
C THR A 266 -10.57 -1.13 -31.50
N GLU A 267 -11.82 -1.52 -31.26
CA GLU A 267 -12.31 -1.79 -29.91
C GLU A 267 -11.46 -2.85 -29.21
N LYS A 268 -11.23 -2.65 -27.91
CA LYS A 268 -10.46 -3.58 -27.09
C LYS A 268 -11.27 -4.86 -26.88
N GLN A 269 -10.61 -6.00 -26.95
CA GLN A 269 -11.29 -7.29 -26.82
C GLN A 269 -11.09 -7.88 -25.42
N LYS A 270 -12.15 -8.48 -24.88
CA LYS A 270 -12.10 -9.20 -23.62
C LYS A 270 -11.78 -10.67 -23.86
N VAL A 271 -10.75 -11.18 -23.18
CA VAL A 271 -10.32 -12.57 -23.23
C VAL A 271 -10.49 -13.21 -21.86
N SER A 272 -11.33 -14.24 -21.79
CA SER A 272 -11.62 -15.02 -20.58
C SER A 272 -11.31 -16.51 -20.74
N SER A 273 -10.83 -16.94 -21.91
CA SER A 273 -10.48 -18.32 -22.23
C SER A 273 -9.39 -18.37 -23.30
N HIS A 274 -8.88 -19.57 -23.59
CA HIS A 274 -7.90 -19.83 -24.65
C HIS A 274 -8.51 -19.86 -26.07
N ASP A 275 -9.80 -19.52 -26.21
CA ASP A 275 -10.46 -19.44 -27.51
C ASP A 275 -9.80 -18.37 -28.38
N ILE A 276 -9.49 -18.74 -29.63
CA ILE A 276 -8.84 -17.88 -30.61
C ILE A 276 -9.71 -16.70 -31.04
N THR A 277 -11.03 -16.78 -30.84
CA THR A 277 -12.00 -15.77 -31.32
C THR A 277 -11.67 -14.37 -30.81
N ASN A 278 -11.33 -14.24 -29.52
CA ASN A 278 -10.96 -12.95 -28.91
C ASN A 278 -9.44 -12.83 -28.64
N ALA A 279 -8.68 -13.89 -28.90
CA ALA A 279 -7.23 -13.93 -28.75
C ALA A 279 -6.49 -13.79 -30.08
N SER A 280 -7.20 -13.41 -31.15
CA SER A 280 -6.64 -13.13 -32.46
C SER A 280 -7.24 -11.87 -33.09
N HIS A 281 -6.46 -11.20 -33.93
CA HIS A 281 -6.88 -9.99 -34.62
C HIS A 281 -6.26 -9.86 -36.00
N THR A 282 -7.06 -9.46 -36.97
CA THR A 282 -6.63 -9.28 -38.37
C THR A 282 -6.61 -7.81 -38.72
N TYR A 283 -5.41 -7.31 -39.01
CA TYR A 283 -5.17 -5.92 -39.35
C TYR A 283 -5.54 -5.60 -40.81
N LYS A 284 -5.97 -4.35 -41.07
CA LYS A 284 -6.30 -3.88 -42.42
C LYS A 284 -5.07 -3.84 -43.35
N ALA A 285 -3.96 -3.37 -42.80
CA ALA A 285 -2.67 -3.27 -43.47
C ALA A 285 -1.64 -4.18 -42.80
N ALA A 286 -0.58 -4.50 -43.52
CA ALA A 286 0.59 -5.10 -42.90
C ALA A 286 1.40 -4.00 -42.20
N GLY A 287 2.10 -4.37 -41.13
CA GLY A 287 2.91 -3.44 -40.37
C GLY A 287 3.33 -4.00 -39.03
N ASP A 288 4.00 -3.13 -38.29
CA ASP A 288 4.39 -3.36 -36.91
C ASP A 288 3.31 -2.79 -35.98
N TYR A 289 2.83 -3.60 -35.04
CA TYR A 289 1.75 -3.24 -34.12
C TYR A 289 2.18 -3.41 -32.66
N ILE A 290 1.73 -2.50 -31.81
CA ILE A 290 1.91 -2.58 -30.36
C ILE A 290 0.66 -3.22 -29.78
N VAL A 291 0.82 -4.39 -29.17
CA VAL A 291 -0.25 -5.12 -28.50
C VAL A 291 -0.09 -4.92 -26.99
N THR A 292 -1.12 -4.37 -26.37
CA THR A 292 -1.16 -4.06 -24.93
C THR A 292 -2.21 -4.93 -24.24
N ILE A 293 -1.79 -5.69 -23.23
CA ILE A 293 -2.65 -6.55 -22.43
C ILE A 293 -2.73 -6.02 -21.00
N THR A 294 -3.95 -5.87 -20.49
CA THR A 294 -4.23 -5.44 -19.12
C THR A 294 -5.16 -6.43 -18.43
N GLY A 295 -4.80 -6.91 -17.25
CA GLY A 295 -5.57 -7.87 -16.46
C GLY A 295 -4.84 -9.19 -16.25
N LYS A 296 -5.59 -10.25 -15.95
CA LYS A 296 -5.03 -11.55 -15.60
C LYS A 296 -4.60 -12.31 -16.84
N ILE A 297 -3.30 -12.58 -16.97
CA ILE A 297 -2.75 -13.41 -18.03
C ILE A 297 -1.79 -14.45 -17.44
N ASP A 298 -2.33 -15.65 -17.19
CA ASP A 298 -1.60 -16.79 -16.62
C ASP A 298 -1.57 -17.95 -17.62
N GLY A 299 -0.48 -18.06 -18.37
CA GLY A 299 -0.32 -19.02 -19.46
C GLY A 299 0.03 -18.35 -20.77
N PHE A 300 1.32 -18.22 -21.05
CA PHE A 300 1.82 -17.60 -22.28
C PHE A 300 3.01 -18.42 -22.79
N ASN A 301 2.80 -19.20 -23.86
CA ASN A 301 3.79 -20.16 -24.34
C ASN A 301 3.60 -20.46 -25.84
N PHE A 302 4.59 -20.09 -26.65
CA PHE A 302 4.53 -20.27 -28.11
C PHE A 302 4.56 -21.74 -28.57
N SER A 303 5.05 -22.68 -27.75
CA SER A 303 5.05 -24.11 -28.10
C SER A 303 3.76 -24.82 -27.70
N MET A 304 2.98 -24.26 -26.78
CA MET A 304 1.70 -24.83 -26.35
C MET A 304 0.50 -24.21 -27.11
N ALA A 305 0.72 -23.08 -27.77
CA ALA A 305 -0.29 -22.37 -28.55
C ALA A 305 0.01 -22.44 -30.05
N HIS A 306 -1.01 -22.21 -30.88
CA HIS A 306 -0.87 -22.19 -32.35
C HIS A 306 0.09 -21.05 -32.76
N SER A 307 1.03 -21.35 -33.64
CA SER A 307 2.33 -20.68 -33.72
C SER A 307 2.36 -19.38 -34.55
N ASP A 308 2.40 -18.25 -33.84
CA ASP A 308 2.78 -16.93 -34.36
C ASP A 308 4.14 -16.45 -33.82
N SER A 309 5.01 -17.39 -33.41
CA SER A 309 6.30 -17.12 -32.75
C SER A 309 7.21 -16.19 -33.55
N THR A 310 7.22 -16.32 -34.87
CA THR A 310 8.06 -15.49 -35.76
C THR A 310 7.58 -14.03 -35.86
N LYS A 311 6.40 -13.70 -35.32
CA LYS A 311 5.82 -12.36 -35.43
C LYS A 311 6.14 -11.47 -34.24
N ILE A 312 6.44 -12.01 -33.05
CA ILE A 312 6.82 -11.15 -31.92
C ILE A 312 8.25 -10.65 -32.11
N ILE A 313 8.43 -9.33 -32.06
CA ILE A 313 9.73 -8.69 -32.33
C ILE A 313 10.31 -7.96 -31.12
N ALA A 314 9.46 -7.56 -30.17
CA ALA A 314 9.90 -6.97 -28.91
C ALA A 314 8.88 -7.15 -27.79
N ILE A 315 9.37 -7.15 -26.56
CA ILE A 315 8.58 -6.90 -25.35
C ILE A 315 9.14 -5.63 -24.72
N THR A 316 8.26 -4.73 -24.31
CA THR A 316 8.61 -3.41 -23.75
C THR A 316 8.14 -3.24 -22.32
N SER A 317 7.25 -4.12 -21.84
CA SER A 317 6.88 -4.24 -20.44
C SER A 317 6.35 -5.64 -20.18
N TRP A 318 6.84 -6.31 -19.14
CA TRP A 318 6.30 -7.61 -18.71
C TRP A 318 4.93 -7.49 -18.04
N GLY A 319 4.64 -6.34 -17.43
CA GLY A 319 3.39 -6.11 -16.72
C GLY A 319 3.05 -7.20 -15.70
N ASP A 320 1.87 -7.79 -15.87
CA ASP A 320 1.36 -8.90 -15.04
C ASP A 320 1.49 -10.27 -15.70
N LEU A 321 2.30 -10.40 -16.76
CA LEU A 321 2.47 -11.68 -17.46
C LEU A 321 2.97 -12.77 -16.51
N LYS A 322 2.22 -13.86 -16.40
CA LYS A 322 2.68 -15.13 -15.83
C LYS A 322 2.78 -16.18 -16.93
N PHE A 323 3.92 -16.86 -16.96
CA PHE A 323 4.18 -17.91 -17.94
C PHE A 323 3.29 -19.15 -17.77
N GLY A 324 2.84 -19.44 -16.54
CA GLY A 324 1.91 -20.53 -16.23
C GLY A 324 2.60 -21.90 -16.09
N SER A 325 2.48 -22.76 -17.11
CA SER A 325 2.60 -24.23 -17.07
C SER A 325 3.90 -24.84 -16.52
N ASN A 326 4.93 -24.04 -16.23
CA ASN A 326 6.27 -24.50 -15.84
C ASN A 326 6.82 -25.57 -16.81
N GLN A 327 6.82 -25.29 -18.12
CA GLN A 327 7.18 -26.23 -19.20
C GLN A 327 8.33 -25.75 -20.10
N GLY A 328 8.98 -24.63 -19.76
CA GLY A 328 9.94 -23.97 -20.65
C GLY A 328 9.31 -23.51 -21.97
N ARG A 329 10.12 -23.42 -23.03
CA ARG A 329 9.69 -23.17 -24.43
C ARG A 329 8.89 -21.89 -24.66
N TYR A 330 8.96 -20.94 -23.72
CA TYR A 330 8.07 -19.77 -23.71
C TYR A 330 8.20 -18.90 -24.95
N PHE A 331 9.43 -18.75 -25.49
CA PHE A 331 9.76 -18.00 -26.70
C PHE A 331 10.47 -18.86 -27.76
N LYS A 332 10.20 -20.17 -27.75
CA LYS A 332 10.73 -21.09 -28.76
C LYS A 332 10.32 -20.63 -30.16
N TYR A 333 11.26 -20.63 -31.09
CA TYR A 333 11.17 -20.17 -32.47
C TYR A 333 10.69 -18.73 -32.64
N CYS A 334 10.94 -17.85 -31.66
CA CYS A 334 10.72 -16.42 -31.82
C CYS A 334 11.87 -15.76 -32.58
N SER A 335 12.05 -16.13 -33.85
CA SER A 335 13.23 -15.78 -34.66
C SER A 335 13.43 -14.27 -34.90
N GLU A 336 12.37 -13.48 -34.79
CA GLU A 336 12.41 -12.01 -34.98
C GLU A 336 12.45 -11.24 -33.65
N LEU A 337 12.38 -11.92 -32.49
CA LEU A 337 12.43 -11.28 -31.17
C LEU A 337 13.82 -10.71 -30.90
N LYS A 338 13.91 -9.39 -30.73
CA LYS A 338 15.19 -8.68 -30.59
C LYS A 338 15.41 -8.07 -29.21
N SER A 339 14.35 -7.51 -28.62
CA SER A 339 14.46 -6.74 -27.38
C SER A 339 13.42 -7.16 -26.36
N LEU A 340 13.85 -7.25 -25.11
CA LEU A 340 13.05 -7.39 -23.91
C LEU A 340 13.25 -6.13 -23.05
N PRO A 341 12.34 -5.84 -22.11
CA PRO A 341 12.54 -4.68 -21.25
C PRO A 341 13.63 -4.98 -20.20
N SER A 342 14.16 -3.93 -19.56
CA SER A 342 15.28 -4.06 -18.61
C SER A 342 14.89 -4.78 -17.32
N GLU A 343 13.62 -4.67 -16.91
CA GLU A 343 13.08 -5.41 -15.78
C GLU A 343 12.91 -6.89 -16.11
N ALA A 344 13.14 -7.74 -15.10
CA ALA A 344 12.96 -9.17 -15.24
C ALA A 344 11.46 -9.54 -15.33
N PRO A 345 11.12 -10.62 -16.06
CA PRO A 345 9.77 -11.19 -16.02
C PRO A 345 9.46 -11.75 -14.63
N ASN A 346 8.18 -12.00 -14.36
CA ASN A 346 7.80 -12.76 -13.19
C ASN A 346 8.11 -14.26 -13.38
N LEU A 347 9.15 -14.74 -12.69
CA LEU A 347 9.57 -16.15 -12.66
C LEU A 347 9.10 -16.90 -11.41
N GLU A 348 8.20 -16.32 -10.61
CA GLU A 348 7.66 -16.97 -9.42
C GLU A 348 6.96 -18.28 -9.80
N GLY A 349 7.43 -19.39 -9.23
CA GLY A 349 6.91 -20.74 -9.48
C GLY A 349 7.47 -21.42 -10.74
N ILE A 350 8.42 -20.79 -11.45
CA ILE A 350 9.09 -21.39 -12.60
C ILE A 350 10.38 -22.07 -12.15
N THR A 351 10.56 -23.31 -12.59
CA THR A 351 11.79 -24.12 -12.47
C THR A 351 12.28 -24.63 -13.83
N GLU A 352 11.42 -24.60 -14.86
CA GLU A 352 11.72 -25.08 -16.22
C GLU A 352 11.89 -23.90 -17.20
N MET A 353 13.11 -23.67 -17.68
CA MET A 353 13.44 -22.72 -18.75
C MET A 353 14.00 -23.39 -20.01
N GLY A 354 13.94 -24.73 -20.07
CA GLY A 354 14.39 -25.47 -21.24
C GLY A 354 13.78 -24.93 -22.53
N GLN A 355 14.61 -24.76 -23.56
CA GLN A 355 14.23 -24.33 -24.89
C GLN A 355 13.53 -22.96 -24.95
N MET A 356 13.66 -22.13 -23.92
CA MET A 356 12.91 -20.86 -23.83
C MET A 356 13.16 -19.95 -25.04
N PHE A 357 14.38 -19.90 -25.58
CA PHE A 357 14.76 -19.11 -26.76
C PHE A 357 15.34 -19.97 -27.88
N GLU A 358 15.02 -21.26 -27.92
CA GLU A 358 15.46 -22.15 -29.01
C GLU A 358 15.03 -21.58 -30.37
N GLY A 359 15.97 -21.43 -31.30
CA GLY A 359 15.74 -20.87 -32.63
C GLY A 359 15.33 -19.41 -32.66
N ALA A 360 15.49 -18.65 -31.56
CA ALA A 360 15.33 -17.20 -31.53
C ALA A 360 16.56 -16.52 -32.16
N THR A 361 16.75 -16.72 -33.47
CA THR A 361 17.99 -16.41 -34.19
C THR A 361 18.45 -14.95 -34.09
N SER A 362 17.53 -13.99 -33.91
CA SER A 362 17.84 -12.56 -33.75
C SER A 362 17.97 -12.08 -32.30
N PHE A 363 17.80 -12.98 -31.32
CA PHE A 363 17.71 -12.61 -29.91
C PHE A 363 19.09 -12.30 -29.31
N ASN A 364 19.25 -11.10 -28.75
CA ASN A 364 20.45 -10.68 -28.02
C ASN A 364 20.13 -9.60 -26.97
N SER A 365 18.95 -9.70 -26.35
CA SER A 365 18.53 -8.72 -25.34
C SER A 365 19.26 -8.93 -24.02
N ASN A 366 19.48 -7.85 -23.27
CA ASN A 366 20.03 -7.97 -21.92
C ASN A 366 19.03 -8.70 -21.00
N ILE A 367 19.47 -9.79 -20.38
CA ILE A 367 18.73 -10.63 -19.43
C ILE A 367 19.52 -10.85 -18.14
N SER A 368 20.56 -10.05 -17.89
CA SER A 368 21.44 -10.18 -16.73
C SER A 368 20.72 -9.95 -15.39
N SER A 369 19.55 -9.31 -15.41
CA SER A 369 18.72 -8.99 -14.24
C SER A 369 17.77 -10.11 -13.82
N TRP A 370 17.69 -11.20 -14.59
CA TRP A 370 16.76 -12.29 -14.32
C TRP A 370 17.22 -13.10 -13.10
N ASP A 371 16.32 -13.29 -12.13
CA ASP A 371 16.54 -14.19 -11.01
C ASP A 371 16.24 -15.63 -11.45
N VAL A 372 17.30 -16.35 -11.81
CA VAL A 372 17.24 -17.76 -12.23
C VAL A 372 17.60 -18.74 -11.11
N SER A 373 17.72 -18.27 -9.87
CA SER A 373 18.19 -19.07 -8.72
C SER A 373 17.31 -20.30 -8.42
N LYS A 374 16.05 -20.32 -8.88
CA LYS A 374 15.12 -21.43 -8.69
C LYS A 374 15.02 -22.37 -9.89
N ILE A 375 15.69 -22.06 -11.00
CA ILE A 375 15.63 -22.85 -12.23
C ILE A 375 16.44 -24.13 -12.04
N THR A 376 15.83 -25.25 -12.44
CA THR A 376 16.44 -26.59 -12.41
C THR A 376 16.79 -27.10 -13.80
N ASN A 377 16.12 -26.60 -14.84
CA ASN A 377 16.33 -27.06 -16.22
C ASN A 377 16.50 -25.88 -17.19
N MET A 378 17.63 -25.86 -17.90
CA MET A 378 17.99 -24.90 -18.95
C MET A 378 18.35 -25.60 -20.28
N GLU A 379 17.94 -26.85 -20.47
CA GLU A 379 18.20 -27.64 -21.68
C GLU A 379 17.82 -26.85 -22.95
N GLY A 380 18.76 -26.66 -23.86
CA GLY A 380 18.53 -25.98 -25.14
C GLY A 380 18.02 -24.55 -25.02
N MET A 381 18.18 -23.87 -23.87
CA MET A 381 17.59 -22.55 -23.63
C MET A 381 17.89 -21.54 -24.75
N PHE A 382 19.10 -21.57 -25.33
CA PHE A 382 19.53 -20.72 -26.44
C PHE A 382 19.92 -21.52 -27.68
N ASP A 383 19.51 -22.78 -27.81
CA ASP A 383 19.88 -23.61 -28.97
C ASP A 383 19.47 -22.93 -30.29
N GLY A 384 20.42 -22.69 -31.19
CA GLY A 384 20.19 -21.98 -32.45
C GLY A 384 19.87 -20.48 -32.32
N ALA A 385 20.01 -19.87 -31.15
CA ALA A 385 19.92 -18.42 -30.97
C ALA A 385 21.20 -17.74 -31.46
N LYS A 386 21.41 -17.74 -32.79
CA LYS A 386 22.67 -17.38 -33.45
C LYS A 386 23.27 -16.03 -33.03
N ALA A 387 22.41 -15.03 -32.80
CA ALA A 387 22.85 -13.69 -32.42
C ALA A 387 23.17 -13.53 -30.91
N PHE A 388 22.83 -14.52 -30.08
CA PHE A 388 22.90 -14.40 -28.63
C PHE A 388 24.35 -14.32 -28.14
N ASN A 389 24.66 -13.25 -27.42
CA ASN A 389 25.93 -12.99 -26.75
C ASN A 389 25.75 -12.03 -25.55
N SER A 390 24.56 -12.02 -24.95
CA SER A 390 24.26 -11.18 -23.79
C SER A 390 24.96 -11.68 -22.54
N ASN A 391 25.48 -10.76 -21.72
CA ASN A 391 26.14 -11.11 -20.47
C ASN A 391 25.17 -11.77 -19.47
N ILE A 392 25.48 -13.00 -19.10
CA ILE A 392 24.77 -13.84 -18.12
C ILE A 392 25.70 -14.38 -17.03
N SER A 393 26.90 -13.79 -16.89
CA SER A 393 27.92 -14.23 -15.92
C SER A 393 27.43 -14.19 -14.47
N ASN A 394 26.47 -13.31 -14.17
CA ASN A 394 25.93 -13.09 -12.83
C ASN A 394 24.75 -14.01 -12.46
N TRP A 395 24.33 -14.91 -13.35
CA TRP A 395 23.25 -15.84 -13.06
C TRP A 395 23.66 -16.84 -11.98
N ASP A 396 22.79 -17.01 -10.97
CA ASP A 396 22.92 -18.09 -10.01
C ASP A 396 22.32 -19.37 -10.60
N VAL A 397 23.18 -20.23 -11.14
CA VAL A 397 22.82 -21.51 -11.74
C VAL A 397 23.00 -22.69 -10.77
N SER A 398 23.20 -22.45 -9.46
CA SER A 398 23.58 -23.52 -8.53
C SER A 398 22.52 -24.60 -8.36
N ASN A 399 21.26 -24.35 -8.73
CA ASN A 399 20.17 -25.32 -8.65
C ASN A 399 19.88 -26.04 -9.98
N VAL A 400 20.58 -25.68 -11.06
CA VAL A 400 20.37 -26.30 -12.37
C VAL A 400 20.97 -27.70 -12.39
N THR A 401 20.19 -28.65 -12.92
CA THR A 401 20.61 -30.06 -13.09
C THR A 401 20.77 -30.45 -14.55
N ASN A 402 20.12 -29.74 -15.48
CA ASN A 402 20.20 -30.00 -16.92
C ASN A 402 20.57 -28.73 -17.70
N MET A 403 21.69 -28.78 -18.43
CA MET A 403 22.18 -27.74 -19.35
C MET A 403 22.49 -28.30 -20.76
N GLY A 404 21.99 -29.50 -21.09
CA GLY A 404 22.20 -30.13 -22.39
C GLY A 404 21.82 -29.20 -23.54
N GLY A 405 22.70 -29.03 -24.51
CA GLY A 405 22.48 -28.18 -25.68
C GLY A 405 22.22 -26.69 -25.40
N MET A 406 22.42 -26.17 -24.19
CA MET A 406 22.00 -24.81 -23.81
C MET A 406 22.48 -23.72 -24.77
N PHE A 407 23.70 -23.84 -25.31
CA PHE A 407 24.33 -22.94 -26.27
C PHE A 407 24.65 -23.61 -27.61
N SER A 408 24.01 -24.74 -27.92
CA SER A 408 24.18 -25.41 -29.20
C SER A 408 23.82 -24.46 -30.36
N TYR A 409 24.61 -24.47 -31.43
CA TYR A 409 24.45 -23.58 -32.60
C TYR A 409 24.34 -22.07 -32.28
N THR A 410 24.89 -21.59 -31.16
CA THR A 410 24.99 -20.16 -30.85
C THR A 410 26.26 -19.57 -31.46
N ASP A 411 26.16 -19.15 -32.73
CA ASP A 411 27.31 -18.69 -33.52
C ASP A 411 28.15 -17.59 -32.83
N ASN A 412 27.53 -16.68 -32.07
CA ASN A 412 28.19 -15.51 -31.47
C ASN A 412 28.48 -15.60 -29.96
N PHE A 413 27.99 -16.62 -29.25
CA PHE A 413 28.09 -16.65 -27.80
C PHE A 413 29.54 -16.85 -27.35
N ASN A 414 30.07 -15.91 -26.56
CA ASN A 414 31.43 -15.98 -26.02
C ASN A 414 31.57 -15.20 -24.71
N GLN A 415 30.52 -15.20 -23.88
CA GLN A 415 30.56 -14.53 -22.57
C GLN A 415 31.27 -15.39 -21.54
N ASP A 416 32.04 -14.75 -20.66
CA ASP A 416 32.71 -15.42 -19.54
C ASP A 416 31.66 -15.94 -18.53
N ILE A 417 31.59 -17.26 -18.43
CA ILE A 417 30.73 -18.01 -17.51
C ILE A 417 31.56 -18.90 -16.56
N SER A 418 32.87 -18.65 -16.45
CA SER A 418 33.79 -19.37 -15.57
C SER A 418 33.36 -19.30 -14.09
N GLY A 419 32.60 -18.26 -13.70
CA GLY A 419 32.09 -18.08 -12.35
C GLY A 419 30.87 -18.91 -11.97
N TRP A 420 30.25 -19.63 -12.90
CA TRP A 420 29.05 -20.43 -12.63
C TRP A 420 29.33 -21.63 -11.72
N ASN A 421 28.43 -21.84 -10.74
CA ASN A 421 28.45 -23.04 -9.92
C ASN A 421 27.65 -24.17 -10.59
N VAL A 422 28.33 -25.07 -11.28
CA VAL A 422 27.72 -26.18 -12.03
C VAL A 422 27.74 -27.53 -11.30
N SER A 423 28.01 -27.55 -9.99
CA SER A 423 28.21 -28.81 -9.23
C SER A 423 26.99 -29.75 -9.19
N ASN A 424 25.81 -29.19 -9.44
CA ASN A 424 24.54 -29.94 -9.45
C ASN A 424 24.12 -30.38 -10.87
N VAL A 425 24.83 -29.94 -11.92
CA VAL A 425 24.51 -30.29 -13.29
C VAL A 425 24.94 -31.73 -13.59
N THR A 426 24.00 -32.54 -14.05
CA THR A 426 24.20 -33.95 -14.41
C THR A 426 24.19 -34.17 -15.92
N GLU A 427 23.64 -33.23 -16.70
CA GLU A 427 23.48 -33.32 -18.15
C GLU A 427 24.07 -32.10 -18.85
N PHE A 428 25.06 -32.32 -19.72
CA PHE A 428 25.80 -31.30 -20.48
C PHE A 428 25.88 -31.61 -21.98
N SER A 429 25.29 -32.72 -22.44
CA SER A 429 25.45 -33.20 -23.83
C SER A 429 25.26 -32.07 -24.85
N GLY A 430 26.28 -31.88 -25.68
CA GLY A 430 26.28 -30.85 -26.73
C GLY A 430 26.09 -29.41 -26.26
N MET A 431 26.35 -29.06 -24.99
CA MET A 431 26.11 -27.71 -24.43
C MET A 431 26.64 -26.58 -25.33
N PHE A 432 27.81 -26.75 -25.95
CA PHE A 432 28.44 -25.78 -26.88
C PHE A 432 28.63 -26.36 -28.28
N ASN A 433 27.88 -27.40 -28.66
CA ASN A 433 28.00 -27.99 -29.98
C ASN A 433 27.79 -26.92 -31.08
N SER A 434 28.73 -26.78 -32.00
CA SER A 434 28.71 -25.74 -33.05
C SER A 434 28.64 -24.29 -32.55
N ALA A 435 29.01 -24.00 -31.29
CA ALA A 435 29.14 -22.64 -30.76
C ALA A 435 30.48 -22.03 -31.21
N LYS A 436 30.52 -21.55 -32.45
CA LYS A 436 31.76 -21.20 -33.18
C LYS A 436 32.62 -20.13 -32.52
N ALA A 437 32.02 -19.18 -31.81
CA ALA A 437 32.74 -18.10 -31.13
C ALA A 437 33.21 -18.48 -29.72
N PHE A 438 32.69 -19.55 -29.13
CA PHE A 438 32.90 -19.85 -27.71
C PHE A 438 34.32 -20.37 -27.44
N ASN A 439 35.10 -19.62 -26.66
CA ASN A 439 36.48 -19.98 -26.29
C ASN A 439 36.85 -19.43 -24.90
N GLN A 440 35.98 -19.66 -23.91
CA GLN A 440 36.20 -19.24 -22.52
C GLN A 440 36.91 -20.33 -21.71
N ASP A 441 37.61 -19.91 -20.65
CA ASP A 441 38.24 -20.82 -19.69
C ASP A 441 37.21 -21.35 -18.69
N LEU A 442 36.96 -22.67 -18.72
CA LEU A 442 36.03 -23.36 -17.83
C LEU A 442 36.75 -24.27 -16.83
N SER A 443 38.06 -24.11 -16.63
CA SER A 443 38.83 -24.96 -15.70
C SER A 443 38.38 -24.84 -14.24
N SER A 444 37.62 -23.80 -13.89
CA SER A 444 37.02 -23.59 -12.57
C SER A 444 35.77 -24.45 -12.33
N TRP A 445 35.14 -24.96 -13.39
CA TRP A 445 33.91 -25.74 -13.28
C TRP A 445 34.18 -27.11 -12.67
N LYS A 446 33.46 -27.42 -11.60
CA LYS A 446 33.47 -28.73 -10.94
C LYS A 446 32.26 -29.52 -11.38
N VAL A 447 32.45 -30.51 -12.24
CA VAL A 447 31.35 -31.36 -12.75
C VAL A 447 31.29 -32.68 -11.98
N GLN A 448 30.12 -33.32 -11.90
CA GLN A 448 30.06 -34.62 -11.23
C GLN A 448 30.86 -35.68 -12.00
N LYS A 449 31.49 -36.61 -11.29
CA LYS A 449 32.32 -37.66 -11.90
C LYS A 449 31.55 -38.54 -12.90
N THR A 450 30.24 -38.68 -12.71
CA THR A 450 29.34 -39.49 -13.54
C THR A 450 28.75 -38.74 -14.72
N THR A 451 29.02 -37.44 -14.83
CA THR A 451 28.50 -36.60 -15.91
C THR A 451 29.16 -37.00 -17.23
N ASP A 452 28.34 -37.28 -18.23
CA ASP A 452 28.80 -37.44 -19.60
C ASP A 452 29.17 -36.06 -20.18
N ILE A 453 30.46 -35.88 -20.46
CA ILE A 453 31.01 -34.66 -21.05
C ILE A 453 31.40 -34.88 -22.52
N THR A 454 30.96 -35.97 -23.13
CA THR A 454 31.17 -36.22 -24.56
C THR A 454 30.48 -35.15 -25.39
N ASP A 455 31.15 -34.73 -26.47
CA ASP A 455 30.66 -33.78 -27.47
C ASP A 455 30.22 -32.39 -26.98
N ILE A 456 30.53 -32.01 -25.72
CA ILE A 456 30.24 -30.67 -25.18
C ILE A 456 30.73 -29.56 -26.13
N PHE A 457 31.92 -29.74 -26.70
CA PHE A 457 32.63 -28.75 -27.52
C PHE A 457 32.73 -29.12 -29.00
N ASN A 458 31.95 -30.09 -29.48
CA ASN A 458 32.01 -30.51 -30.87
C ASN A 458 31.77 -29.33 -31.82
N ASP A 459 32.65 -29.12 -32.82
CA ASP A 459 32.62 -27.99 -33.76
C ASP A 459 32.50 -26.58 -33.12
N SER A 460 32.91 -26.44 -31.85
CA SER A 460 32.93 -25.14 -31.14
C SER A 460 34.24 -24.36 -31.39
N GLY A 461 34.29 -23.12 -30.91
CA GLY A 461 35.51 -22.30 -30.93
C GLY A 461 36.60 -22.72 -29.94
N MET A 462 36.31 -23.68 -29.06
CA MET A 462 37.24 -24.14 -28.03
C MET A 462 38.33 -25.00 -28.68
N ASP A 463 39.56 -24.53 -28.58
CA ASP A 463 40.70 -24.89 -29.41
C ASP A 463 41.39 -26.19 -29.01
N GLY A 464 40.65 -27.26 -28.69
CA GLY A 464 41.23 -28.55 -28.26
C GLY A 464 42.15 -28.47 -27.03
N ASP A 465 42.29 -27.29 -26.42
CA ASP A 465 43.07 -26.99 -25.23
C ASP A 465 42.31 -27.48 -24.02
N ASN A 466 42.60 -28.73 -23.64
CA ASN A 466 41.98 -29.39 -22.51
C ASN A 466 42.26 -28.72 -21.16
N THR A 467 43.18 -27.75 -21.08
CA THR A 467 43.44 -27.01 -19.83
C THR A 467 42.29 -26.08 -19.45
N LYS A 468 41.48 -25.67 -20.44
CA LYS A 468 40.28 -24.85 -20.26
C LYS A 468 39.02 -25.67 -19.97
N TYR A 469 39.11 -27.01 -19.96
CA TYR A 469 37.93 -27.87 -19.86
C TYR A 469 37.48 -28.04 -18.41
N PRO A 470 36.18 -28.33 -18.16
CA PRO A 470 35.69 -28.62 -16.82
C PRO A 470 36.44 -29.77 -16.15
N ILE A 471 36.61 -29.69 -14.82
CA ILE A 471 37.32 -30.69 -14.03
C ILE A 471 36.29 -31.60 -13.31
N PRO A 472 36.38 -32.93 -13.46
CA PRO A 472 35.58 -33.85 -12.66
C PRO A 472 35.84 -33.67 -11.16
N ALA A 473 34.77 -33.60 -10.36
CA ALA A 473 34.86 -33.54 -8.90
C ALA A 473 35.48 -34.85 -8.34
N ASN A 474 36.34 -34.70 -7.32
CA ASN A 474 37.02 -35.80 -6.64
C ASN A 474 36.08 -36.71 -5.85
#